data_AF-A0A2U2X7X1-F1
#
_entry.id   AF-A0A2U2X7X1-F1
#
_cell.length_a   1.000
_cell.length_b   1.000
_cell.length_c   1.000
_cell.angle_alpha   90.00
_cell.angle_beta   90.00
_cell.angle_gamma   90.00
#
_symmetry.space_group_name_H-M   'P 1'
#
loop_
_entity.id
_entity.type
_entity.pdbx_description
1 polymer ?
#
loop_
_entity_poly.entity_id
_entity_poly.type
_entity_poly.pdbx_seq_one_letter_code
_entity_poly.pdbx_strand_id
1 'polypeptide(L)'
;MTLFFIGDFLSKISNIYLDGSFYRVNGFLKLGFEIVLFYYFVVNFRKQKILLYPISFLFLFVINQFSIENSFSIFFKGWSSGNIYFLNRFLYIFLFIAVFQFVELKTQTFPKIVNILEKVLIINGFLILLGFLFDLNIFKTYPSTVRFGYNGIFAKNGEVSYYYMFLISSLYYNFLGKRQVNLIKLFFILLTSLLLGKKVMFLYLALLALFHLLIISKQKKILRPIIFFTFIIAVFLKNNIINNIIKYSSFWGNAYNEYGLMGAVTSTRSILLEKAIQYISNEWNFINYLIGGIEYNIYKVEFEFVDIFLFFGLIGVVIYFLFLINYFFERGNRNKNYLLTIILICSFFSGSLFLSVGCMMFLYITFKELVTQKFGE
;
A
#
# COMPACT_ATOMS: atom_id res chain seq x y z
N MET A 1 8.29 14.98 5.09
CA MET A 1 8.69 13.70 4.46
C MET A 1 9.86 13.02 5.15
N THR A 2 11.08 13.58 5.18
CA THR A 2 12.23 12.95 5.86
C THR A 2 11.95 12.61 7.33
N LEU A 3 11.23 13.49 8.03
CA LEU A 3 10.79 13.26 9.41
C LEU A 3 9.93 12.00 9.56
N PHE A 4 9.16 11.58 8.55
CA PHE A 4 8.37 10.34 8.63
C PHE A 4 9.27 9.11 8.72
N PHE A 5 10.38 9.08 7.98
CA PHE A 5 11.35 7.98 8.05
C PHE A 5 12.08 7.95 9.40
N ILE A 6 12.44 9.12 9.92
CA ILE A 6 13.03 9.23 11.27
C ILE A 6 12.03 8.75 12.32
N GLY A 7 10.76 9.18 12.21
CA GLY A 7 9.69 8.76 13.08
C GLY A 7 9.44 7.26 13.05
N ASP A 8 9.49 6.62 11.87
CA ASP A 8 9.40 5.16 11.76
C ASP A 8 10.58 4.46 12.41
N PHE A 9 11.80 4.98 12.26
CA PHE A 9 12.97 4.40 12.91
C PHE A 9 12.91 4.50 14.44
N LEU A 10 12.53 5.66 14.97
CA LEU A 10 12.32 5.85 16.41
C LEU A 10 11.20 4.95 16.95
N SER A 11 10.10 4.82 16.19
CA SER A 11 9.01 3.90 16.56
C SER A 11 9.50 2.45 16.58
N LYS A 12 10.40 2.07 15.66
CA LYS A 12 11.00 0.73 15.63
C LYS A 12 11.89 0.47 16.84
N ILE A 13 12.80 1.38 17.13
CA ILE A 13 13.68 1.30 18.31
C ILE A 13 12.84 1.17 19.57
N SER A 14 11.80 2.00 19.70
CA SER A 14 10.92 1.96 20.86
C SER A 14 10.19 0.63 21.02
N ASN A 15 9.68 0.06 19.93
CA ASN A 15 8.99 -1.24 19.96
C ASN A 15 9.92 -2.41 20.33
N ILE A 16 11.21 -2.32 20.00
CA ILE A 16 12.16 -3.40 20.24
C ILE A 16 12.84 -3.28 21.61
N TYR A 17 13.19 -2.06 22.04
CA TYR A 17 14.08 -1.84 23.18
C TYR A 17 13.46 -1.05 24.35
N LEU A 18 12.33 -0.36 24.13
CA LEU A 18 11.76 0.57 25.12
C LEU A 18 10.28 0.25 25.45
N ASP A 19 9.89 -1.01 25.33
CA ASP A 19 8.54 -1.53 25.59
C ASP A 19 7.42 -0.72 24.92
N GLY A 20 7.72 -0.10 23.78
CA GLY A 20 6.78 0.70 23.01
C GLY A 20 6.51 2.11 23.55
N SER A 21 7.20 2.62 24.58
CA SER A 21 6.99 3.97 25.16
C SER A 21 6.80 5.13 24.16
N PHE A 22 7.41 5.06 22.97
CA PHE A 22 7.37 6.05 21.89
C PHE A 22 6.75 5.54 20.59
N TYR A 23 5.92 4.48 20.61
CA TYR A 23 5.34 3.88 19.39
C TYR A 23 4.48 4.86 18.56
N ARG A 24 4.01 5.95 19.16
CA ARG A 24 3.14 6.97 18.54
C ARG A 24 3.88 8.16 17.92
N VAL A 25 5.21 8.22 17.99
CA VAL A 25 5.99 9.36 17.46
C VAL A 25 5.67 9.63 15.98
N ASN A 26 5.62 8.59 15.15
CA ASN A 26 5.25 8.77 13.74
C ASN A 26 3.80 9.27 13.57
N GLY A 27 2.89 8.91 14.48
CA GLY A 27 1.51 9.42 14.50
C GLY A 27 1.47 10.93 14.73
N PHE A 28 2.21 11.43 15.74
CA PHE A 28 2.29 12.86 16.01
C PHE A 28 2.94 13.65 14.87
N LEU A 29 3.97 13.10 14.23
CA LEU A 29 4.60 13.73 13.05
C LEU A 29 3.63 13.82 11.87
N LYS A 30 2.83 12.78 11.64
CA LYS A 30 1.80 12.76 10.58
C LYS A 30 0.68 13.75 10.87
N LEU A 31 0.24 13.86 12.12
CA LEU A 31 -0.75 14.84 12.58
C LEU A 31 -0.23 16.28 12.46
N GLY A 32 1.01 16.53 12.89
CA GLY A 32 1.64 17.85 12.71
C GLY A 32 1.74 18.24 11.22
N PHE A 33 2.12 17.30 10.35
CA PHE A 33 2.11 17.53 8.90
C PHE A 33 0.69 17.78 8.36
N GLU A 34 -0.31 17.09 8.89
CA GLU A 34 -1.71 17.30 8.53
C GLU A 34 -2.22 18.69 8.90
N ILE A 35 -1.89 19.18 10.09
CA ILE A 35 -2.22 20.55 10.53
C ILE A 35 -1.61 21.58 9.57
N VAL A 36 -0.35 21.37 9.16
CA VAL A 36 0.30 22.24 8.17
C VAL A 36 -0.44 22.19 6.83
N LEU A 37 -0.79 21.00 6.33
CA LEU A 37 -1.57 20.87 5.10
C LEU A 37 -2.93 21.57 5.21
N PHE A 38 -3.62 21.40 6.33
CA PHE A 38 -4.92 22.03 6.57
C PHE A 38 -4.82 23.56 6.63
N TYR A 39 -3.80 24.10 7.30
CA TYR A 39 -3.53 25.54 7.29
C TYR A 39 -3.32 26.06 5.87
N TYR A 40 -2.46 25.41 5.08
CA TYR A 40 -2.24 25.79 3.68
C TYR A 40 -3.50 25.68 2.83
N PHE A 41 -4.29 24.64 3.07
CA PHE A 41 -5.58 24.43 2.41
C PHE A 41 -6.56 25.57 2.67
N VAL A 42 -6.68 26.02 3.92
CA VAL A 42 -7.58 27.12 4.31
C VAL A 42 -7.10 28.46 3.72
N VAL A 43 -5.81 28.78 3.86
CA VAL A 43 -5.25 30.06 3.38
C VAL A 43 -5.30 30.18 1.85
N ASN A 44 -5.09 29.08 1.13
CA ASN A 44 -5.03 29.06 -0.33
C ASN A 44 -6.28 28.42 -0.96
N PHE A 45 -7.40 28.43 -0.24
CA PHE A 45 -8.60 27.71 -0.66
C PHE A 45 -9.06 28.17 -2.04
N ARG A 46 -9.11 27.22 -2.98
CA ARG A 46 -9.69 27.42 -4.31
C ARG A 46 -10.75 26.34 -4.54
N LYS A 47 -11.93 26.73 -5.01
CA LYS A 47 -12.97 25.76 -5.39
C LYS A 47 -12.41 24.87 -6.50
N GLN A 48 -12.10 23.62 -6.16
CA GLN A 48 -11.59 22.62 -7.10
C GLN A 48 -12.35 21.31 -6.95
N LYS A 49 -12.44 20.56 -8.05
CA LYS A 49 -13.16 19.27 -8.10
C LYS A 49 -12.61 18.23 -7.12
N ILE A 50 -11.33 18.33 -6.72
CA ILE A 50 -10.72 17.43 -5.73
C ILE A 50 -11.44 17.47 -4.38
N LEU A 51 -12.10 18.58 -4.03
CA LEU A 51 -12.78 18.74 -2.74
C LEU A 51 -14.10 17.98 -2.66
N LEU A 52 -14.67 17.60 -3.80
CA LEU A 52 -15.89 16.81 -3.83
C LEU A 52 -15.68 15.42 -3.23
N TYR A 53 -14.48 14.84 -3.38
CA TYR A 53 -14.16 13.52 -2.82
C TYR A 53 -14.21 13.47 -1.28
N PRO A 54 -13.42 14.27 -0.53
CA PRO A 54 -13.45 14.23 0.93
C PRO A 54 -14.82 14.65 1.49
N ILE A 55 -15.51 15.61 0.85
CA ILE A 55 -16.87 16.00 1.23
C ILE A 55 -17.82 14.81 1.07
N SER A 56 -17.73 14.07 -0.04
CA SER A 56 -18.59 12.90 -0.26
C SER A 56 -18.30 11.79 0.76
N PHE A 57 -17.03 11.53 1.10
CA PHE A 57 -16.67 10.55 2.12
C PHE A 57 -17.14 10.95 3.52
N LEU A 58 -17.02 12.24 3.88
CA LEU A 58 -17.56 12.77 5.12
C LEU A 58 -19.08 12.64 5.18
N PHE A 59 -19.76 12.94 4.07
CA PHE A 59 -21.21 12.79 3.96
C PHE A 59 -21.66 11.33 4.11
N LEU A 60 -21.01 10.40 3.40
CA LEU A 60 -21.26 8.96 3.56
C LEU A 60 -21.03 8.51 4.99
N PHE A 61 -19.91 8.93 5.61
CA PHE A 61 -19.61 8.61 7.00
C PHE A 61 -20.68 9.12 7.97
N VAL A 62 -21.12 10.37 7.84
CA VAL A 62 -22.15 10.95 8.70
C VAL A 62 -23.48 10.21 8.57
N ILE A 63 -23.96 9.96 7.33
CA ILE A 63 -25.21 9.20 7.13
C ILE A 63 -25.09 7.81 7.74
N ASN A 64 -23.95 7.17 7.53
CA ASN A 64 -23.68 5.84 8.05
C ASN A 64 -23.72 5.81 9.58
N GLN A 65 -23.12 6.79 10.27
CA GLN A 65 -23.22 6.88 11.74
C GLN A 65 -24.65 7.03 12.25
N PHE A 66 -25.56 7.64 11.47
CA PHE A 66 -26.99 7.69 11.81
C PHE A 66 -27.76 6.43 11.42
N SER A 67 -27.29 5.68 10.41
CA SER A 67 -27.97 4.50 9.87
C SER A 67 -27.69 3.23 10.66
N ILE A 68 -26.53 3.13 11.34
CA ILE A 68 -26.18 1.94 12.11
C ILE A 68 -27.09 1.78 13.32
N GLU A 69 -27.48 2.83 14.06
CA GLU A 69 -28.32 2.64 15.26
C GLU A 69 -29.01 3.92 15.79
N ASN A 70 -30.27 3.76 16.24
CA ASN A 70 -31.24 4.81 16.62
C ASN A 70 -30.91 5.67 17.87
N SER A 71 -29.69 5.63 18.41
CA SER A 71 -29.36 6.36 19.65
C SER A 71 -28.09 7.21 19.56
N PHE A 72 -28.22 8.46 20.02
CA PHE A 72 -27.14 9.46 20.05
C PHE A 72 -25.95 9.05 20.95
N SER A 73 -26.18 8.18 21.95
CA SER A 73 -25.13 7.65 22.82
C SER A 73 -24.16 6.72 22.08
N ILE A 74 -24.66 5.97 21.09
CA ILE A 74 -23.84 5.03 20.31
C ILE A 74 -23.08 5.74 19.20
N PHE A 75 -23.61 6.86 18.67
CA PHE A 75 -22.86 7.78 17.81
C PHE A 75 -21.52 8.21 18.46
N PHE A 76 -21.57 8.61 19.74
CA PHE A 76 -20.35 8.92 20.51
C PHE A 76 -19.47 7.70 20.77
N LYS A 77 -20.06 6.51 20.90
CA LYS A 77 -19.30 5.26 21.01
C LYS A 77 -18.51 4.95 19.72
N GLY A 78 -19.11 5.13 18.54
CA GLY A 78 -18.44 5.02 17.24
C GLY A 78 -17.32 6.05 17.05
N TRP A 79 -17.49 7.25 17.61
CA TRP A 79 -16.40 8.23 17.71
C TRP A 79 -15.24 7.73 18.58
N SER A 80 -15.54 7.12 19.73
CA SER A 80 -14.54 6.60 20.66
C SER A 80 -13.88 5.28 20.22
N SER A 81 -14.53 4.49 19.37
CA SER A 81 -14.06 3.17 18.93
C SER A 81 -12.97 3.23 17.84
N GLY A 82 -12.56 4.43 17.42
CA GLY A 82 -11.46 4.62 16.47
C GLY A 82 -11.86 4.75 15.01
N ASN A 83 -13.15 4.73 14.67
CA ASN A 83 -13.61 4.94 13.29
C ASN A 83 -13.18 6.32 12.73
N ILE A 84 -13.17 7.37 13.56
CA ILE A 84 -12.63 8.69 13.16
C ILE A 84 -11.17 8.59 12.74
N TYR A 85 -10.37 7.79 13.45
CA TYR A 85 -8.97 7.61 13.12
C TYR A 85 -8.79 6.99 11.72
N PHE A 86 -9.63 6.03 11.34
CA PHE A 86 -9.58 5.46 9.98
C PHE A 86 -10.17 6.40 8.92
N LEU A 87 -11.26 7.08 9.23
CA LEU A 87 -11.81 8.14 8.37
C LEU A 87 -10.74 9.18 8.05
N ASN A 88 -10.01 9.66 9.06
CA ASN A 88 -8.93 10.62 8.87
C ASN A 88 -7.85 10.08 7.92
N ARG A 89 -7.44 8.81 8.12
CA ARG A 89 -6.45 8.16 7.25
C ARG A 89 -6.90 8.04 5.81
N PHE A 90 -8.18 7.73 5.56
CA PHE A 90 -8.76 7.72 4.21
C PHE A 90 -8.82 9.12 3.61
N LEU A 91 -9.15 10.14 4.41
CA LEU A 91 -9.31 11.52 3.94
C LEU A 91 -7.98 12.23 3.65
N TYR A 92 -6.91 11.83 4.33
CA TYR A 92 -5.60 12.47 4.27
C TYR A 92 -5.09 12.70 2.85
N ILE A 93 -5.24 11.71 1.97
CA ILE A 93 -4.71 11.79 0.60
C ILE A 93 -5.43 12.87 -0.22
N PHE A 94 -6.72 13.09 0.02
CA PHE A 94 -7.47 14.14 -0.68
C PHE A 94 -6.97 15.52 -0.28
N LEU A 95 -6.76 15.74 1.03
CA LEU A 95 -6.20 16.99 1.56
C LEU A 95 -4.80 17.23 0.97
N PHE A 96 -3.96 16.21 0.99
CA PHE A 96 -2.61 16.28 0.42
C PHE A 96 -2.63 16.68 -1.06
N ILE A 97 -3.44 16.01 -1.88
CA ILE A 97 -3.53 16.33 -3.31
C ILE A 97 -4.12 17.72 -3.53
N ALA A 98 -5.14 18.12 -2.77
CA ALA A 98 -5.75 19.44 -2.87
C ALA A 98 -4.72 20.56 -2.65
N VAL A 99 -3.91 20.47 -1.60
CA VAL A 99 -2.84 21.44 -1.33
C VAL A 99 -1.84 21.50 -2.50
N PHE A 100 -1.44 20.35 -3.05
CA PHE A 100 -0.54 20.29 -4.19
C PHE A 100 -1.14 20.83 -5.49
N GLN A 101 -2.46 20.93 -5.61
CA GLN A 101 -3.12 21.61 -6.73
C GLN A 101 -3.31 23.11 -6.50
N PHE A 102 -3.20 23.59 -5.26
CA PHE A 102 -3.31 25.01 -4.92
C PHE A 102 -1.96 25.72 -4.99
N VAL A 103 -0.88 25.00 -4.68
CA VAL A 103 0.48 25.52 -4.66
C VAL A 103 1.13 25.37 -6.03
N GLU A 104 1.69 26.47 -6.55
CA GLU A 104 2.57 26.43 -7.71
C GLU A 104 3.91 25.80 -7.33
N LEU A 105 4.06 24.52 -7.67
CA LEU A 105 5.29 23.79 -7.39
C LEU A 105 6.28 23.95 -8.53
N LYS A 106 7.54 24.22 -8.18
CA LYS A 106 8.65 24.13 -9.13
C LYS A 106 8.69 22.73 -9.74
N THR A 107 8.96 22.63 -11.04
CA THR A 107 9.04 21.36 -11.80
C THR A 107 9.97 20.32 -11.16
N GLN A 108 11.01 20.78 -10.47
CA GLN A 108 11.99 19.94 -9.78
C GLN A 108 11.51 19.38 -8.41
N THR A 109 10.35 19.78 -7.90
CA THR A 109 9.91 19.40 -6.55
C THR A 109 9.68 17.89 -6.43
N PHE A 110 8.93 17.28 -7.35
CA PHE A 110 8.69 15.83 -7.30
C PHE A 110 9.97 15.01 -7.48
N PRO A 111 10.85 15.28 -8.47
CA PRO A 111 12.15 14.62 -8.56
C PRO A 111 13.01 14.73 -7.29
N LYS A 112 13.03 15.89 -6.62
CA LYS A 112 13.77 16.05 -5.36
C LYS A 112 13.23 15.15 -4.26
N ILE A 113 11.90 15.01 -4.14
CA ILE A 113 11.30 14.14 -3.12
C ILE A 113 11.54 12.66 -3.45
N VAL A 114 11.42 12.25 -4.72
CA VAL A 114 11.75 10.89 -5.17
C VAL A 114 13.23 10.57 -4.91
N ASN A 115 14.14 11.53 -5.13
CA ASN A 115 15.56 11.36 -4.80
C ASN A 115 15.81 11.20 -3.28
N ILE A 116 15.03 11.85 -2.43
CA ILE A 116 15.09 11.61 -0.97
C ILE A 116 14.66 10.17 -0.66
N LEU A 117 13.54 9.71 -1.24
CA LEU A 117 13.08 8.33 -1.09
C LEU A 117 14.16 7.35 -1.55
N GLU A 118 14.77 7.60 -2.72
CA GLU A 118 15.85 6.79 -3.26
C GLU A 118 17.04 6.69 -2.30
N LYS A 119 17.56 7.82 -1.80
CA LYS A 119 18.67 7.82 -0.84
C LYS A 119 18.33 7.05 0.43
N VAL A 120 17.14 7.24 0.97
CA VAL A 120 16.66 6.53 2.16
C VAL A 120 16.61 5.02 1.90
N LEU A 121 16.08 4.57 0.76
CA LEU A 121 15.98 3.15 0.43
C LEU A 121 17.33 2.51 0.09
N ILE A 122 18.29 3.26 -0.45
CA ILE A 122 19.66 2.79 -0.64
C ILE A 122 20.31 2.54 0.72
N ILE A 123 20.26 3.53 1.63
CA ILE A 123 20.79 3.38 3.01
C ILE A 123 20.11 2.19 3.70
N ASN A 124 18.78 2.11 3.58
CA ASN A 124 18.00 1.00 4.14
C ASN A 124 18.40 -0.35 3.53
N GLY A 125 18.71 -0.40 2.23
CA GLY A 125 19.19 -1.61 1.56
C GLY A 125 20.51 -2.11 2.15
N PHE A 126 21.45 -1.22 2.48
CA PHE A 126 22.68 -1.60 3.19
C PHE A 126 22.37 -2.15 4.59
N LEU A 127 21.46 -1.52 5.33
CA LEU A 127 21.05 -2.01 6.66
C LEU A 127 20.33 -3.36 6.60
N ILE A 128 19.54 -3.61 5.55
CA ILE A 128 18.94 -4.92 5.27
C ILE A 128 20.02 -5.98 5.04
N LEU A 129 21.05 -5.66 4.25
CA LEU A 129 22.16 -6.58 4.01
C LEU A 129 22.97 -6.85 5.29
N LEU A 130 23.26 -5.82 6.08
CA LEU A 130 23.92 -6.00 7.39
C LEU A 130 23.05 -6.86 8.32
N GLY A 131 21.75 -6.61 8.37
CA GLY A 131 20.80 -7.42 9.11
C GLY A 131 20.84 -8.88 8.67
N PHE A 132 20.83 -9.13 7.36
CA PHE A 132 20.87 -10.47 6.79
C PHE A 132 22.19 -11.21 7.05
N LEU A 133 23.34 -10.53 6.89
CA LEU A 133 24.67 -11.14 7.04
C LEU A 133 25.03 -11.42 8.50
N PHE A 134 24.61 -10.55 9.42
CA PHE A 134 24.96 -10.63 10.85
C PHE A 134 23.77 -11.04 11.74
N ASP A 135 22.64 -11.44 11.16
CA ASP A 135 21.39 -11.81 11.84
C ASP A 135 20.88 -10.77 12.88
N LEU A 136 21.07 -9.47 12.60
CA LEU A 136 20.78 -8.40 13.56
C LEU A 136 19.27 -8.23 13.78
N ASN A 137 18.80 -8.49 15.00
CA ASN A 137 17.39 -8.41 15.39
C ASN A 137 16.76 -7.03 15.12
N ILE A 138 17.50 -5.94 15.29
CA ILE A 138 17.02 -4.57 15.02
C ILE A 138 16.60 -4.36 13.57
N PHE A 139 17.15 -5.12 12.61
CA PHE A 139 16.83 -4.98 11.18
C PHE A 139 15.86 -6.04 10.65
N LYS A 140 15.49 -7.03 11.48
CA LYS A 140 14.50 -8.05 11.12
C LYS A 140 13.12 -7.43 10.94
N THR A 141 12.37 -7.96 9.97
CA THR A 141 10.95 -7.66 9.74
C THR A 141 10.08 -8.26 10.85
N TYR A 142 10.44 -9.44 11.33
CA TYR A 142 9.72 -10.15 12.38
C TYR A 142 10.68 -10.55 13.52
N PRO A 143 11.04 -9.59 14.40
CA PRO A 143 11.94 -9.85 15.52
C PRO A 143 11.41 -11.01 16.37
N SER A 144 12.32 -11.88 16.83
CA SER A 144 12.00 -13.01 17.72
C SER A 144 11.05 -14.07 17.14
N THR A 145 10.92 -14.17 15.81
CA THR A 145 10.15 -15.23 15.14
C THR A 145 11.00 -16.01 14.13
N VAL A 146 10.52 -17.18 13.72
CA VAL A 146 11.15 -18.01 12.66
C VAL A 146 10.93 -17.43 11.25
N ARG A 147 10.14 -16.35 11.11
CA ARG A 147 9.81 -15.78 9.80
C ARG A 147 10.99 -15.01 9.22
N PHE A 148 11.41 -15.40 8.01
CA PHE A 148 12.44 -14.69 7.26
C PHE A 148 11.98 -13.28 6.85
N GLY A 149 12.90 -12.32 6.93
CA GLY A 149 12.74 -10.99 6.36
C GLY A 149 13.46 -9.91 7.13
N TYR A 150 13.96 -8.90 6.41
CA TYR A 150 14.66 -7.73 6.94
C TYR A 150 14.08 -6.46 6.33
N ASN A 151 13.64 -5.52 7.16
CA ASN A 151 13.01 -4.26 6.74
C ASN A 151 13.86 -3.02 7.10
N GLY A 152 15.06 -3.21 7.66
CA GLY A 152 15.99 -2.14 8.01
C GLY A 152 15.40 -1.17 9.04
N ILE A 153 15.29 0.12 8.71
CA ILE A 153 14.84 1.18 9.65
C ILE A 153 13.33 1.26 9.83
N PHE A 154 12.54 0.62 8.97
CA PHE A 154 11.09 0.81 8.97
C PHE A 154 10.42 -0.01 10.08
N ALA A 155 9.61 0.64 10.93
CA ALA A 155 8.78 -0.07 11.92
C ALA A 155 7.64 -0.85 11.27
N LYS A 156 7.02 -0.28 10.24
CA LYS A 156 5.82 -0.83 9.62
C LYS A 156 6.16 -1.66 8.38
N ASN A 157 5.99 -2.96 8.55
CA ASN A 157 6.41 -3.96 7.57
C ASN A 157 5.68 -3.89 6.22
N GLY A 158 4.44 -3.39 6.18
CA GLY A 158 3.70 -3.22 4.92
C GLY A 158 4.14 -1.98 4.14
N GLU A 159 4.43 -0.87 4.84
CA GLU A 159 4.76 0.41 4.21
C GLU A 159 6.09 0.34 3.44
N VAL A 160 7.10 -0.36 3.98
CA VAL A 160 8.40 -0.53 3.32
C VAL A 160 8.30 -1.22 1.97
N SER A 161 7.46 -2.26 1.84
CA SER A 161 7.30 -2.97 0.57
C SER A 161 6.78 -2.02 -0.52
N TYR A 162 5.81 -1.16 -0.20
CA TYR A 162 5.32 -0.17 -1.16
C TYR A 162 6.38 0.85 -1.55
N TYR A 163 7.20 1.34 -0.60
CA TYR A 163 8.29 2.25 -0.92
C TYR A 163 9.29 1.63 -1.92
N TYR A 164 9.66 0.35 -1.74
CA TYR A 164 10.47 -0.38 -2.72
C TYR A 164 9.74 -0.52 -4.06
N MET A 165 8.45 -0.87 -4.09
CA MET A 165 7.66 -0.96 -5.32
C MET A 165 7.62 0.38 -6.08
N PHE A 166 7.49 1.51 -5.38
CA PHE A 166 7.47 2.83 -6.00
C PHE A 166 8.81 3.16 -6.63
N LEU A 167 9.91 2.96 -5.90
CA LEU A 167 11.25 3.22 -6.42
C LEU A 167 11.60 2.30 -7.60
N ILE A 168 11.30 1.01 -7.50
CA ILE A 168 11.51 0.06 -8.61
C ILE A 168 10.67 0.48 -9.81
N SER A 169 9.42 0.88 -9.62
CA SER A 169 8.56 1.36 -10.71
C SER A 169 9.14 2.62 -11.38
N SER A 170 9.66 3.56 -10.60
CA SER A 170 10.28 4.78 -11.14
C SER A 170 11.57 4.48 -11.91
N LEU A 171 12.49 3.70 -11.33
CA LEU A 171 13.74 3.29 -12.00
C LEU A 171 13.47 2.48 -13.27
N TYR A 172 12.51 1.56 -13.21
CA TYR A 172 12.12 0.74 -14.35
C TYR A 172 11.41 1.56 -15.44
N TYR A 173 10.55 2.52 -15.08
CA TYR A 173 9.95 3.44 -16.04
C TYR A 173 11.01 4.27 -16.79
N ASN A 174 12.01 4.79 -16.06
CA ASN A 174 13.14 5.49 -16.65
C ASN A 174 13.96 4.59 -17.59
N PHE A 175 14.12 3.31 -17.25
CA PHE A 175 14.78 2.32 -18.10
C PHE A 175 14.02 2.11 -19.41
N LEU A 176 12.69 2.01 -19.36
CA LEU A 176 11.84 1.92 -20.56
C LEU A 176 11.95 3.16 -21.46
N GLY A 177 12.11 4.34 -20.85
CA GLY A 177 12.31 5.61 -21.56
C GLY A 177 13.71 5.81 -22.15
N LYS A 178 14.57 4.78 -22.14
CA LYS A 178 15.98 4.81 -22.60
C LYS A 178 16.84 5.90 -21.94
N ARG A 179 16.50 6.28 -20.70
CA ARG A 179 17.31 7.22 -19.95
C ARG A 179 18.53 6.52 -19.37
N GLN A 180 19.54 7.31 -19.01
CA GLN A 180 20.67 6.82 -18.22
C GLN A 180 20.16 6.39 -16.85
N VAL A 181 19.80 5.11 -16.73
CA VAL A 181 19.51 4.46 -15.46
C VAL A 181 20.77 3.78 -14.99
N ASN A 182 21.14 4.04 -13.74
CA ASN A 182 22.19 3.28 -13.10
C ASN A 182 21.67 1.86 -12.84
N LEU A 183 22.02 0.92 -13.72
CA LEU A 183 21.59 -0.49 -13.62
C LEU A 183 22.05 -1.13 -12.31
N ILE A 184 23.24 -0.79 -11.82
CA ILE A 184 23.76 -1.29 -10.55
C ILE A 184 22.80 -0.91 -9.42
N LYS A 185 22.31 0.33 -9.43
CA LYS A 185 21.31 0.80 -8.45
C LYS A 185 20.00 0.03 -8.56
N LEU A 186 19.48 -0.20 -9.78
CA LEU A 186 18.26 -0.97 -9.97
C LEU A 186 18.42 -2.41 -9.44
N PHE A 187 19.51 -3.09 -9.80
CA PHE A 187 19.81 -4.44 -9.33
C PHE A 187 19.97 -4.50 -7.82
N PHE A 188 20.64 -3.52 -7.21
CA PHE A 188 20.78 -3.41 -5.76
C PHE A 188 19.42 -3.30 -5.06
N ILE A 189 18.53 -2.43 -5.55
CA ILE A 189 17.19 -2.26 -4.98
C ILE A 189 16.33 -3.52 -5.19
N LEU A 190 16.44 -4.18 -6.35
CA LEU A 190 15.74 -5.46 -6.60
C LEU A 190 16.21 -6.54 -5.62
N LEU A 191 17.52 -6.72 -5.45
CA LEU A 191 18.10 -7.74 -4.58
C LEU A 191 17.72 -7.49 -3.11
N THR A 192 17.87 -6.25 -2.63
CA THR A 192 17.49 -5.90 -1.26
C THR A 192 15.98 -6.02 -1.01
N SER A 193 15.14 -5.79 -2.02
CA SER A 193 13.69 -5.98 -1.90
C SER A 193 13.27 -7.44 -1.69
N LEU A 194 14.02 -8.40 -2.24
CA LEU A 194 13.78 -9.84 -2.03
C LEU A 194 14.02 -10.25 -0.56
N LEU A 195 14.95 -9.56 0.12
CA LEU A 195 15.28 -9.80 1.52
C LEU A 195 14.23 -9.26 2.50
N LEU A 196 13.21 -8.51 2.03
CA LEU A 196 12.11 -8.02 2.90
C LEU A 196 11.29 -9.15 3.54
N GLY A 197 11.26 -10.34 2.91
CA GLY A 197 10.49 -11.49 3.40
C GLY A 197 8.97 -11.32 3.32
N LYS A 198 8.51 -10.53 2.33
CA LYS A 198 7.09 -10.19 2.14
C LYS A 198 6.53 -10.82 0.87
N LYS A 199 5.47 -11.62 1.01
CA LYS A 199 4.74 -12.27 -0.11
C LYS A 199 4.35 -11.28 -1.21
N VAL A 200 3.91 -10.08 -0.82
CA VAL A 200 3.51 -9.03 -1.78
C VAL A 200 4.69 -8.53 -2.62
N MET A 201 5.91 -8.49 -2.09
CA MET A 201 7.08 -8.05 -2.86
C MET A 201 7.43 -9.07 -3.94
N PHE A 202 7.35 -10.38 -3.62
CA PHE A 202 7.49 -11.44 -4.62
C PHE A 202 6.40 -11.36 -5.69
N LEU A 203 5.14 -11.12 -5.29
CA LEU A 203 4.03 -10.92 -6.23
C LEU A 203 4.29 -9.72 -7.15
N TYR A 204 4.74 -8.59 -6.60
CA TYR A 204 5.08 -7.40 -7.38
C TYR A 204 6.17 -7.68 -8.42
N LEU A 205 7.27 -8.31 -8.02
CA LEU A 205 8.36 -8.62 -8.93
C LEU A 205 7.93 -9.63 -10.00
N ALA A 206 7.12 -10.62 -9.65
CA ALA A 206 6.54 -11.56 -10.60
C ALA A 206 5.64 -10.85 -11.62
N LEU A 207 4.73 -9.98 -11.17
CA LEU A 207 3.86 -9.19 -12.05
C LEU A 207 4.65 -8.21 -12.92
N LEU A 208 5.71 -7.60 -12.39
CA LEU A 208 6.60 -6.71 -13.13
C LEU A 208 7.36 -7.48 -14.22
N ALA A 209 7.86 -8.68 -13.90
CA ALA A 209 8.51 -9.56 -14.86
C ALA A 209 7.53 -10.02 -15.95
N LEU A 210 6.31 -10.43 -15.59
CA LEU A 210 5.26 -10.77 -16.54
C LEU A 210 4.90 -9.58 -17.44
N PHE A 211 4.78 -8.37 -16.88
CA PHE A 211 4.59 -7.15 -17.65
C PHE A 211 5.72 -6.93 -18.66
N HIS A 212 6.98 -7.05 -18.22
CA HIS A 212 8.13 -6.93 -19.11
C HIS A 212 8.09 -7.96 -20.24
N LEU A 213 7.90 -9.24 -19.91
CA LEU A 213 7.96 -10.34 -20.88
C LEU A 213 6.77 -10.36 -21.86
N LEU A 214 5.55 -10.06 -21.38
CA LEU A 214 4.33 -10.18 -22.18
C LEU A 214 3.98 -8.92 -22.99
N ILE A 215 4.39 -7.74 -22.52
CA ILE A 215 3.98 -6.45 -23.10
C ILE A 215 5.17 -5.72 -23.72
N ILE A 216 6.28 -5.58 -22.99
CA ILE A 216 7.44 -4.76 -23.40
C ILE A 216 8.41 -5.52 -24.30
N SER A 217 8.74 -6.78 -23.98
CA SER A 217 9.79 -7.55 -24.63
C SER A 217 9.56 -7.68 -26.14
N LYS A 218 10.65 -7.60 -26.91
CA LYS A 218 10.64 -7.83 -28.36
C LYS A 218 10.20 -9.27 -28.70
N GLN A 219 10.48 -10.22 -27.81
CA GLN A 219 10.18 -11.65 -27.98
C GLN A 219 8.80 -12.06 -27.46
N LYS A 220 7.91 -11.11 -27.13
CA LYS A 220 6.59 -11.39 -26.54
C LYS A 220 5.72 -12.39 -27.31
N LYS A 221 5.86 -12.49 -28.64
CA LYS A 221 5.12 -13.47 -29.46
C LYS A 221 5.48 -14.92 -29.11
N ILE A 222 6.74 -15.17 -28.74
CA ILE A 222 7.26 -16.48 -28.31
C ILE A 222 7.03 -16.68 -26.82
N LEU A 223 7.24 -15.64 -26.01
CA LEU A 223 7.13 -15.73 -24.55
C LEU A 223 5.68 -15.93 -24.07
N ARG A 224 4.68 -15.38 -24.76
CA ARG A 224 3.26 -15.54 -24.41
C ARG A 224 2.80 -17.01 -24.36
N PRO A 225 2.96 -17.82 -25.43
CA PRO A 225 2.57 -19.21 -25.38
C PRO A 225 3.39 -20.00 -24.35
N ILE A 226 4.70 -19.74 -24.22
CA ILE A 226 5.53 -20.39 -23.19
C ILE A 226 4.96 -20.14 -21.79
N ILE A 227 4.71 -18.87 -21.44
CA ILE A 227 4.14 -18.51 -20.12
C ILE A 227 2.78 -19.17 -19.93
N PHE A 228 1.92 -19.18 -20.95
CA PHE A 228 0.61 -19.83 -20.89
C PHE A 228 0.70 -21.35 -20.62
N PHE A 229 1.55 -22.07 -21.35
CA PHE A 229 1.75 -23.50 -21.14
C PHE A 229 2.40 -23.79 -19.78
N THR A 230 3.38 -22.99 -19.35
CA THR A 230 3.96 -23.14 -17.99
C THR A 230 2.92 -22.94 -16.90
N PHE A 231 1.99 -22.00 -17.06
CA PHE A 231 0.89 -21.79 -16.12
C PHE A 231 -0.05 -23.00 -16.09
N ILE A 232 -0.43 -23.56 -17.24
CA ILE A 232 -1.25 -24.78 -17.31
C ILE A 232 -0.56 -25.94 -16.60
N ILE A 233 0.72 -26.17 -16.87
CA ILE A 233 1.52 -27.23 -16.22
C ILE A 233 1.55 -27.01 -14.70
N ALA A 234 1.75 -25.77 -14.24
CA ALA A 234 1.75 -25.46 -12.81
C ALA A 234 0.39 -25.74 -12.15
N VAL A 235 -0.73 -25.48 -12.82
CA VAL A 235 -2.07 -25.80 -12.33
C VAL A 235 -2.28 -27.31 -12.22
N PHE A 236 -1.85 -28.09 -13.22
CA PHE A 236 -1.92 -29.55 -13.17
C PHE A 236 -1.03 -30.14 -12.06
N LEU A 237 0.15 -29.55 -11.83
CA LEU A 237 1.10 -30.01 -10.81
C LEU A 237 0.89 -29.38 -9.43
N LYS A 238 -0.19 -28.62 -9.20
CA LYS A 238 -0.38 -27.81 -7.99
C LYS A 238 -0.22 -28.61 -6.69
N ASN A 239 -0.77 -29.82 -6.63
CA ASN A 239 -0.74 -30.64 -5.40
C ASN A 239 0.69 -31.09 -5.09
N ASN A 240 1.45 -31.50 -6.10
CA ASN A 240 2.85 -31.90 -5.93
C ASN A 240 3.71 -30.71 -5.49
N ILE A 241 3.47 -29.53 -6.08
CA ILE A 241 4.17 -28.29 -5.71
C ILE A 241 3.88 -27.94 -4.25
N ILE A 242 2.60 -27.94 -3.85
CA ILE A 242 2.18 -27.63 -2.47
C ILE A 242 2.78 -28.61 -1.47
N ASN A 243 2.70 -29.91 -1.74
CA ASN A 243 3.24 -30.95 -0.85
C ASN A 243 4.76 -30.80 -0.68
N ASN A 244 5.47 -30.47 -1.75
CA ASN A 244 6.91 -30.20 -1.67
C ASN A 244 7.20 -28.95 -0.82
N ILE A 245 6.47 -27.85 -1.00
CA ILE A 245 6.66 -26.62 -0.21
C ILE A 245 6.42 -26.89 1.29
N ILE A 246 5.34 -27.60 1.63
CA ILE A 246 4.99 -27.95 3.01
C ILE A 246 6.08 -28.82 3.64
N LYS A 247 6.62 -29.78 2.90
CA LYS A 247 7.68 -30.68 3.38
C LYS A 247 8.96 -29.94 3.76
N TYR A 248 9.35 -28.91 3.00
CA TYR A 248 10.60 -28.17 3.23
C TYR A 248 10.48 -26.96 4.15
N SER A 249 9.27 -26.52 4.49
CA SER A 249 9.07 -25.33 5.33
C SER A 249 8.03 -25.55 6.40
N SER A 250 8.50 -25.61 7.65
CA SER A 250 7.63 -25.68 8.84
C SER A 250 6.66 -24.50 8.92
N PHE A 251 7.10 -23.31 8.52
CA PHE A 251 6.23 -22.13 8.45
C PHE A 251 5.04 -22.33 7.50
N TRP A 252 5.28 -22.81 6.28
CA TRP A 252 4.21 -23.05 5.31
C TRP A 252 3.35 -24.24 5.68
N GLY A 253 3.93 -25.30 6.25
CA GLY A 253 3.18 -26.44 6.78
C GLY A 253 2.21 -26.04 7.87
N ASN A 254 2.66 -25.28 8.87
CA ASN A 254 1.79 -24.80 9.96
C ASN A 254 0.68 -23.90 9.42
N ALA A 255 1.01 -22.91 8.59
CA ALA A 255 0.03 -21.98 8.03
C ALA A 255 -1.02 -22.70 7.16
N TYR A 256 -0.62 -23.72 6.40
CA TYR A 256 -1.53 -24.50 5.56
C TYR A 256 -2.43 -25.41 6.40
N ASN A 257 -1.87 -26.10 7.40
CA ASN A 257 -2.66 -27.00 8.25
C ASN A 257 -3.67 -26.24 9.12
N GLU A 258 -3.33 -25.03 9.57
CA GLU A 258 -4.20 -24.22 10.43
C GLU A 258 -5.28 -23.48 9.64
N TYR A 259 -4.95 -22.94 8.45
CA TYR A 259 -5.84 -22.01 7.74
C TYR A 259 -6.16 -22.41 6.30
N GLY A 260 -5.71 -23.58 5.85
CA GLY A 260 -5.83 -24.04 4.47
C GLY A 260 -5.03 -23.22 3.46
N LEU A 261 -5.18 -23.55 2.17
CA LEU A 261 -4.45 -22.89 1.08
C LEU A 261 -4.73 -21.39 1.03
N MET A 262 -6.01 -20.98 1.10
CA MET A 262 -6.39 -19.58 0.99
C MET A 262 -5.92 -18.76 2.19
N GLY A 263 -6.02 -19.29 3.41
CA GLY A 263 -5.49 -18.62 4.60
C GLY A 263 -3.96 -18.52 4.56
N ALA A 264 -3.26 -19.55 4.09
CA ALA A 264 -1.81 -19.52 3.90
C ALA A 264 -1.38 -18.50 2.84
N VAL A 265 -2.08 -18.40 1.71
CA VAL A 265 -1.74 -17.43 0.63
C VAL A 265 -2.07 -16.00 1.06
N THR A 266 -3.28 -15.76 1.57
CA THR A 266 -3.76 -14.42 1.94
C THR A 266 -3.29 -13.95 3.32
N SER A 267 -2.57 -14.80 4.05
CA SER A 267 -2.08 -14.54 5.41
C SER A 267 -3.23 -14.18 6.35
N THR A 268 -4.15 -15.14 6.52
CA THR A 268 -5.37 -15.09 7.36
C THR A 268 -6.45 -14.06 6.98
N ARG A 269 -6.25 -13.24 5.94
CA ARG A 269 -7.26 -12.28 5.45
C ARG A 269 -8.54 -12.97 4.95
N SER A 270 -8.46 -14.19 4.42
CA SER A 270 -9.66 -14.96 4.07
C SER A 270 -10.58 -15.18 5.27
N ILE A 271 -10.01 -15.41 6.46
CA ILE A 271 -10.76 -15.62 7.70
C ILE A 271 -11.36 -14.30 8.19
N LEU A 272 -10.62 -13.20 8.07
CA LEU A 272 -11.17 -11.86 8.38
C LEU A 272 -12.32 -11.51 7.43
N LEU A 273 -12.22 -11.88 6.16
CA LEU A 273 -13.29 -11.71 5.18
C LEU A 273 -14.53 -12.52 5.56
N GLU A 274 -14.37 -13.78 5.96
CA GLU A 274 -15.48 -14.61 6.45
C GLU A 274 -16.19 -13.98 7.65
N LYS A 275 -15.42 -13.46 8.62
CA LYS A 275 -15.98 -12.73 9.78
C LYS A 275 -16.74 -11.46 9.36
N ALA A 276 -16.20 -10.70 8.41
CA ALA A 276 -16.87 -9.51 7.90
C ALA A 276 -18.16 -9.85 7.15
N ILE A 277 -18.17 -10.94 6.37
CA ILE A 277 -19.37 -11.42 5.68
C ILE A 277 -20.44 -11.87 6.69
N GLN A 278 -20.07 -12.56 7.76
CA GLN A 278 -21.00 -12.94 8.83
C GLN A 278 -21.59 -11.72 9.54
N TYR A 279 -20.79 -10.67 9.77
CA TYR A 279 -21.30 -9.42 10.31
C TYR A 279 -22.30 -8.77 9.34
N ILE A 280 -21.94 -8.65 8.06
CA ILE A 280 -22.81 -8.10 7.02
C ILE A 280 -24.14 -8.87 6.96
N SER A 281 -24.11 -10.21 7.00
CA SER A 281 -25.35 -11.00 6.89
C SER A 281 -26.31 -10.79 8.05
N ASN A 282 -25.78 -10.44 9.23
CA ASN A 282 -26.57 -10.32 10.45
C ASN A 282 -27.03 -8.88 10.70
N GLU A 283 -26.19 -7.89 10.41
CA GLU A 283 -26.39 -6.50 10.83
C GLU A 283 -26.72 -5.54 9.68
N TRP A 284 -26.39 -5.87 8.42
CA TRP A 284 -26.59 -4.93 7.32
C TRP A 284 -27.99 -5.00 6.71
N ASN A 285 -28.60 -3.81 6.57
CA ASN A 285 -29.74 -3.61 5.68
C ASN A 285 -29.29 -3.12 4.30
N PHE A 286 -30.24 -2.96 3.37
CA PHE A 286 -29.97 -2.50 2.00
C PHE A 286 -29.22 -1.16 1.93
N ILE A 287 -29.49 -0.22 2.86
CA ILE A 287 -28.81 1.07 2.90
C ILE A 287 -27.33 0.88 3.24
N ASN A 288 -27.00 0.00 4.19
CA ASN A 288 -25.60 -0.30 4.54
C ASN A 288 -24.79 -0.83 3.36
N TYR A 289 -25.38 -1.59 2.44
CA TYR A 289 -24.67 -2.01 1.22
C TYR A 289 -24.26 -0.82 0.33
N LEU A 290 -25.04 0.26 0.33
CA LEU A 290 -24.77 1.46 -0.46
C LEU A 290 -23.76 2.41 0.22
N ILE A 291 -23.88 2.61 1.54
CA ILE A 291 -23.11 3.64 2.29
C ILE A 291 -22.09 3.07 3.30
N GLY A 292 -22.06 1.75 3.48
CA GLY A 292 -21.20 1.04 4.41
C GLY A 292 -21.74 1.04 5.84
N GLY A 293 -20.88 0.66 6.78
CA GLY A 293 -21.18 0.72 8.21
C GLY A 293 -20.70 -0.45 9.00
N ILE A 294 -19.45 -0.38 9.45
CA ILE A 294 -18.87 -1.36 10.37
C ILE A 294 -18.13 -0.68 11.52
N GLU A 295 -18.00 -1.39 12.63
CA GLU A 295 -16.96 -1.10 13.61
C GLU A 295 -15.60 -1.54 13.04
N TYR A 296 -14.89 -0.61 12.38
CA TYR A 296 -13.75 -0.93 11.54
C TYR A 296 -12.59 -1.57 12.30
N ASN A 297 -12.41 -1.21 13.56
CA ASN A 297 -11.37 -1.81 14.40
C ASN A 297 -11.56 -3.33 14.60
N ILE A 298 -12.81 -3.80 14.59
CA ILE A 298 -13.16 -5.20 14.83
C ILE A 298 -13.25 -5.98 13.50
N TYR A 299 -13.94 -5.42 12.51
CA TYR A 299 -14.35 -6.14 11.30
C TYR A 299 -13.55 -5.80 10.03
N LYS A 300 -12.43 -5.08 10.15
CA LYS A 300 -11.52 -4.87 9.00
C LYS A 300 -11.01 -6.20 8.44
N VAL A 301 -10.86 -6.26 7.12
CA VAL A 301 -10.43 -7.45 6.40
C VAL A 301 -8.96 -7.35 5.97
N GLU A 302 -8.47 -6.12 5.80
CA GLU A 302 -7.15 -5.83 5.23
C GLU A 302 -7.03 -6.18 3.74
N PHE A 303 -8.16 -6.17 3.02
CA PHE A 303 -8.23 -6.11 1.57
C PHE A 303 -8.71 -4.71 1.18
N GLU A 304 -7.94 -3.98 0.38
CA GLU A 304 -8.10 -2.52 0.20
C GLU A 304 -9.51 -2.06 -0.19
N PHE A 305 -9.99 -2.52 -1.35
CA PHE A 305 -11.31 -2.12 -1.85
C PHE A 305 -12.44 -2.75 -1.04
N VAL A 306 -12.19 -3.90 -0.40
CA VAL A 306 -13.15 -4.50 0.53
C VAL A 306 -13.27 -3.65 1.77
N ASP A 307 -12.17 -3.14 2.32
CA ASP A 307 -12.17 -2.26 3.48
C ASP A 307 -12.86 -0.92 3.16
N ILE A 308 -12.68 -0.37 1.95
CA ILE A 308 -13.44 0.80 1.48
C ILE A 308 -14.94 0.46 1.39
N PHE A 309 -15.29 -0.71 0.84
CA PHE A 309 -16.68 -1.15 0.76
C PHE A 309 -17.32 -1.31 2.14
N LEU A 310 -16.61 -1.92 3.10
CA LEU A 310 -17.12 -2.09 4.45
C LEU A 310 -17.32 -0.74 5.15
N PHE A 311 -16.41 0.21 4.93
CA PHE A 311 -16.44 1.49 5.63
C PHE A 311 -17.37 2.53 4.97
N PHE A 312 -17.45 2.56 3.64
CA PHE A 312 -18.17 3.60 2.87
C PHE A 312 -19.17 3.05 1.83
N GLY A 313 -19.36 1.73 1.77
CA GLY A 313 -20.33 1.07 0.88
C GLY A 313 -19.93 1.10 -0.58
N LEU A 314 -20.84 0.61 -1.44
CA LEU A 314 -20.64 0.58 -2.89
C LEU A 314 -20.40 1.99 -3.47
N ILE A 315 -21.11 3.00 -2.95
CA ILE A 315 -20.94 4.40 -3.41
C ILE A 315 -19.52 4.87 -3.10
N GLY A 316 -19.00 4.58 -1.90
CA GLY A 316 -17.63 4.89 -1.52
C GLY A 316 -16.59 4.26 -2.43
N VAL A 317 -16.78 2.99 -2.82
CA VAL A 317 -15.89 2.30 -3.77
C VAL A 317 -15.88 3.00 -5.13
N VAL A 318 -17.05 3.35 -5.67
CA VAL A 318 -17.17 4.05 -6.95
C VAL A 318 -16.48 5.42 -6.89
N ILE A 319 -16.73 6.20 -5.84
CA ILE A 319 -16.10 7.52 -5.64
C ILE A 319 -14.58 7.38 -5.53
N TYR A 320 -14.08 6.41 -4.77
CA TYR A 320 -12.65 6.16 -4.63
C TYR A 320 -12.01 5.74 -5.95
N PHE A 321 -12.69 4.89 -6.73
CA PHE A 321 -12.22 4.46 -8.03
C PHE A 321 -12.14 5.62 -9.03
N LEU A 322 -13.16 6.50 -9.05
CA LEU A 322 -13.13 7.74 -9.85
C LEU A 322 -12.01 8.68 -9.42
N PHE A 323 -11.72 8.77 -8.13
CA PHE A 323 -10.56 9.50 -7.61
C PHE A 323 -9.25 8.93 -8.15
N LEU A 324 -9.05 7.61 -8.10
CA LEU A 324 -7.85 6.98 -8.65
C LEU A 324 -7.68 7.28 -10.13
N ILE A 325 -8.75 7.15 -10.93
CA ILE A 325 -8.75 7.44 -12.37
C ILE A 325 -8.33 8.89 -12.63
N ASN A 326 -8.89 9.85 -11.89
CA ASN A 326 -8.70 11.28 -12.18
C ASN A 326 -7.35 11.81 -11.71
N TYR A 327 -6.74 11.23 -10.66
CA TYR A 327 -5.54 11.80 -10.03
C TYR A 327 -4.28 10.95 -10.18
N PHE A 328 -4.39 9.65 -10.41
CA PHE A 328 -3.25 8.74 -10.52
C PHE A 328 -3.03 8.24 -11.96
N PHE A 329 -4.10 7.81 -12.63
CA PHE A 329 -4.02 7.38 -14.03
C PHE A 329 -3.79 8.57 -14.97
N GLU A 330 -3.01 8.35 -16.03
CA GLU A 330 -2.68 9.38 -17.02
C GLU A 330 -3.14 8.94 -18.41
N ARG A 331 -3.94 9.76 -19.09
CA ARG A 331 -4.33 9.48 -20.48
C ARG A 331 -3.10 9.54 -21.38
N GLY A 332 -2.91 8.53 -22.21
CA GLY A 332 -1.78 8.44 -23.15
C GLY A 332 -0.50 7.80 -22.61
N ASN A 333 -0.35 7.62 -21.28
CA ASN A 333 0.84 6.97 -20.70
C ASN A 333 0.55 5.54 -20.25
N ARG A 334 0.49 4.62 -21.21
CA ARG A 334 0.15 3.20 -20.95
C ARG A 334 1.12 2.53 -19.96
N ASN A 335 2.42 2.75 -20.11
CA ASN A 335 3.43 2.14 -19.25
C ASN A 335 3.28 2.56 -17.78
N LYS A 336 3.08 3.85 -17.52
CA LYS A 336 2.77 4.36 -16.18
C LYS A 336 1.52 3.68 -15.63
N ASN A 337 0.44 3.64 -16.41
CA ASN A 337 -0.82 3.06 -15.95
C ASN A 337 -0.69 1.56 -15.66
N TYR A 338 0.08 0.80 -16.44
CA TYR A 338 0.35 -0.61 -16.13
C TYR A 338 1.11 -0.78 -14.82
N LEU A 339 2.14 0.04 -14.56
CA LEU A 339 2.87 0.00 -13.29
C LEU A 339 1.97 0.33 -12.09
N LEU A 340 1.09 1.32 -12.25
CA LEU A 340 0.09 1.66 -11.22
C LEU A 340 -0.85 0.48 -10.97
N THR A 341 -1.38 -0.14 -12.03
CA THR A 341 -2.27 -1.29 -11.92
C THR A 341 -1.59 -2.47 -11.21
N ILE A 342 -0.31 -2.75 -11.50
CA ILE A 342 0.46 -3.79 -10.80
C ILE A 342 0.52 -3.50 -9.30
N ILE A 343 0.82 -2.25 -8.91
CA ILE A 343 0.85 -1.85 -7.49
C ILE A 343 -0.54 -2.00 -6.86
N LEU A 344 -1.61 -1.60 -7.54
CA LEU A 344 -2.98 -1.73 -7.04
C LEU A 344 -3.39 -3.19 -6.86
N ILE A 345 -2.98 -4.09 -7.77
CA ILE A 345 -3.19 -5.54 -7.61
C ILE A 345 -2.43 -6.07 -6.40
N CYS A 346 -1.15 -5.71 -6.25
CA CYS A 346 -0.35 -6.08 -5.08
C CYS A 346 -0.98 -5.58 -3.78
N SER A 347 -1.49 -4.36 -3.81
CA SER A 347 -2.14 -3.71 -2.70
C SER A 347 -3.44 -4.41 -2.31
N PHE A 348 -4.24 -4.85 -3.29
CA PHE A 348 -5.42 -5.67 -3.01
C PHE A 348 -5.09 -6.90 -2.15
N PHE A 349 -3.99 -7.61 -2.41
CA PHE A 349 -3.61 -8.81 -1.65
C PHE A 349 -2.86 -8.53 -0.33
N SER A 350 -2.18 -7.39 -0.21
CA SER A 350 -1.39 -7.05 0.98
C SER A 350 -2.12 -6.16 1.98
N GLY A 351 -3.08 -5.37 1.51
CA GLY A 351 -3.72 -4.31 2.27
C GLY A 351 -2.80 -3.15 2.63
N SER A 352 -3.34 -2.20 3.40
CA SER A 352 -2.67 -1.07 4.04
C SER A 352 -2.12 0.07 3.17
N LEU A 353 -2.13 0.00 1.84
CA LEU A 353 -1.76 1.11 0.96
C LEU A 353 -2.68 2.30 1.20
N PHE A 354 -4.00 2.13 1.03
CA PHE A 354 -4.95 3.26 1.07
C PHE A 354 -5.04 3.89 2.46
N LEU A 355 -4.88 3.08 3.51
CA LEU A 355 -4.82 3.57 4.89
C LEU A 355 -3.46 4.17 5.25
N SER A 356 -2.38 3.82 4.54
CA SER A 356 -1.06 4.35 4.83
C SER A 356 -0.90 5.73 4.21
N VAL A 357 -1.00 6.75 5.06
CA VAL A 357 -0.74 8.15 4.73
C VAL A 357 0.56 8.29 3.93
N GLY A 358 1.66 7.75 4.46
CA GLY A 358 2.97 7.84 3.80
C GLY A 358 2.98 7.17 2.43
N CYS A 359 2.44 5.96 2.31
CA CYS A 359 2.45 5.23 1.06
C CYS A 359 1.58 5.92 -0.01
N MET A 360 0.38 6.39 0.31
CA MET A 360 -0.46 7.10 -0.68
C MET A 360 0.18 8.40 -1.15
N MET A 361 0.82 9.16 -0.26
CA MET A 361 1.51 10.39 -0.63
C MET A 361 2.71 10.10 -1.54
N PHE A 362 3.55 9.11 -1.19
CA PHE A 362 4.69 8.72 -2.00
C PHE A 362 4.26 8.10 -3.34
N LEU A 363 3.16 7.34 -3.38
CA LEU A 363 2.55 6.86 -4.62
C LEU A 363 2.21 8.04 -5.53
N TYR A 364 1.48 9.04 -5.01
CA TYR A 364 1.11 10.23 -5.77
C TYR A 364 2.34 10.99 -6.29
N ILE A 365 3.30 11.28 -5.41
CA ILE A 365 4.54 12.00 -5.76
C ILE A 365 5.32 11.25 -6.85
N THR A 366 5.52 9.94 -6.67
CA THR A 366 6.28 9.12 -7.62
C THR A 366 5.59 9.10 -8.98
N PHE A 367 4.27 8.88 -9.02
CA PHE A 367 3.55 8.79 -10.29
C PHE A 367 3.29 10.15 -10.95
N LYS A 368 3.39 11.27 -10.22
CA LYS A 368 3.45 12.62 -10.80
C LYS A 368 4.82 12.92 -11.39
N GLU A 369 5.89 12.49 -10.73
CA GLU A 369 7.26 12.63 -11.24
C GLU A 369 7.41 11.98 -12.63
N LEU A 370 6.87 10.78 -12.84
CA LEU A 370 6.86 10.08 -14.14
C LEU A 370 6.15 10.85 -15.26
N VAL A 371 5.22 11.76 -14.93
CA VAL A 371 4.50 12.59 -15.92
C VAL A 371 5.22 13.89 -16.19
N THR A 372 5.73 14.57 -15.15
CA THR A 372 6.53 15.80 -15.30
C THR A 372 7.80 15.56 -16.12
N GLN A 373 8.22 14.30 -16.17
CA GLN A 373 9.30 13.81 -16.99
C GLN A 373 8.93 13.56 -18.45
N LYS A 374 7.77 14.02 -18.97
CA LYS A 374 7.40 13.81 -20.36
C LYS A 374 8.56 14.17 -21.31
N PHE A 375 8.87 13.17 -22.12
CA PHE A 375 9.84 13.09 -23.20
C PHE A 375 9.99 14.45 -23.89
N GLY A 376 11.22 14.97 -23.90
CA GLY A 376 11.61 15.85 -24.99
C GLY A 376 11.44 15.04 -26.27
N GLU A 377 10.43 15.40 -27.04
CA GLU A 377 10.43 15.14 -28.49
C GLU A 377 11.59 15.91 -29.12
#